data_AF-A0A520K3K5-F1
#
_entry.id   AF-A0A520K3K5-F1
#
_cell.length_a   1.000
_cell.length_b   1.000
_cell.length_c   1.000
_cell.angle_alpha   90.00
_cell.angle_beta   90.00
_cell.angle_gamma   90.00
#
_symmetry.space_group_name_H-M   'P 1'
#
loop_
_entity.id
_entity.type
_entity.pdbx_description
1 polymer ?
#
loop_
_entity_poly.entity_id
_entity_poly.type
_entity_poly.pdbx_seq_one_letter_code
_entity_poly.pdbx_strand_id
1 'polypeptide(L)'
;MKGQRIDKYDPKVTPWQINAQDFPAEGSPREKLKFLLRYAILAPSSHNSQPWKFHIRDSEIDIFADKGRWLKVADADQRELHISVGCALENLLIAAEHFGYAHREEYFPGGEDSLVALVKLTPL
;
A
#
# COMPACT_ATOMS: atom_id res chain seq x y z
N MET A 1 -0.16 29.95 -22.57
CA MET A 1 0.47 28.66 -22.22
C MET A 1 1.10 28.80 -20.85
N LYS A 2 0.45 28.30 -19.79
CA LYS A 2 1.04 28.28 -18.44
C LYS A 2 1.86 27.00 -18.32
N GLY A 3 3.17 27.14 -18.09
CA GLY A 3 4.05 26.00 -17.84
C GLY A 3 3.49 25.17 -16.69
N GLN A 4 3.19 23.90 -16.98
CA GLN A 4 2.72 22.96 -15.98
C GLN A 4 3.87 22.75 -14.99
N ARG A 5 3.73 23.32 -13.80
CA ARG A 5 4.61 23.02 -12.67
C ARG A 5 4.53 21.50 -12.50
N ILE A 6 5.63 20.79 -12.72
CA ILE A 6 5.71 19.37 -12.37
C ILE A 6 5.73 19.38 -10.85
N ASP A 7 4.55 19.28 -10.24
CA ASP A 7 4.45 19.23 -8.79
C ASP A 7 5.15 17.93 -8.34
N LYS A 8 6.14 18.08 -7.46
CA LYS A 8 6.89 16.96 -6.88
C LYS A 8 5.90 16.02 -6.18
N TYR A 9 6.10 14.70 -6.29
CA TYR A 9 5.29 13.70 -5.58
C TYR A 9 5.17 14.04 -4.09
N ASP A 10 3.94 14.26 -3.63
CA ASP A 10 3.58 14.38 -2.22
C ASP A 10 2.42 13.41 -1.94
N PRO A 11 2.59 12.39 -1.08
CA PRO A 11 1.53 11.43 -0.77
C PRO A 11 0.26 12.07 -0.19
N LYS A 12 0.33 13.31 0.34
CA LYS A 12 -0.81 14.00 0.94
C LYS A 12 -1.59 14.86 -0.05
N VAL A 13 -0.96 15.28 -1.13
CA VAL A 13 -1.53 16.31 -2.04
C VAL A 13 -1.64 15.81 -3.47
N THR A 14 -0.69 15.00 -3.92
CA THR A 14 -0.63 14.47 -5.29
C THR A 14 -0.36 12.96 -5.34
N PRO A 15 -1.06 12.12 -4.52
CA PRO A 15 -0.77 10.69 -4.47
C PRO A 15 -0.93 9.98 -5.82
N TRP A 16 -1.78 10.49 -6.72
CA TRP A 16 -2.00 9.97 -8.08
C TRP A 16 -0.90 10.35 -9.09
N GLN A 17 0.01 11.26 -8.75
CA GLN A 17 1.13 11.65 -9.62
C GLN A 17 2.32 10.74 -9.42
N ILE A 18 2.16 9.46 -9.78
CA ILE A 18 3.24 8.46 -9.74
C ILE A 18 3.78 8.30 -11.16
N ASN A 19 5.10 8.47 -11.31
CA ASN A 19 5.80 8.16 -12.54
C ASN A 19 6.65 6.89 -12.33
N ALA A 20 6.45 5.86 -13.15
CA ALA A 20 7.19 4.60 -13.05
C ALA A 20 8.70 4.78 -13.21
N GLN A 21 9.13 5.81 -13.95
CA GLN A 21 10.56 6.13 -14.16
C GLN A 21 11.22 6.67 -12.89
N ASP A 22 10.44 7.09 -11.89
CA ASP A 22 10.95 7.53 -10.58
C ASP A 22 11.25 6.33 -9.66
N PHE A 23 11.08 5.08 -10.12
CA PHE A 23 11.42 3.90 -9.33
C PHE A 23 12.91 3.91 -8.97
N PRO A 24 13.27 3.82 -7.67
CA PRO A 24 14.66 3.94 -7.25
C PRO A 24 15.42 2.62 -7.46
N ALA A 25 15.73 2.27 -8.71
CA ALA A 25 16.36 1.00 -9.08
C ALA A 25 17.72 0.75 -8.39
N GLU A 26 18.49 1.81 -8.13
CA GLU A 26 19.76 1.75 -7.39
C GLU A 26 19.60 2.13 -5.89
N GLY A 27 18.37 2.35 -5.43
CA GLY A 27 18.07 2.70 -4.04
C GLY A 27 18.15 1.52 -3.08
N SER A 28 18.11 1.83 -1.79
CA SER A 28 17.99 0.82 -0.74
C SER A 28 16.69 0.01 -0.90
N PRO A 29 16.63 -1.24 -0.38
CA PRO A 29 15.40 -2.03 -0.39
C PRO A 29 14.21 -1.25 0.17
N ARG A 30 14.41 -0.55 1.29
CA ARG A 30 13.38 0.28 1.92
C ARG A 30 12.85 1.38 0.99
N GLU A 31 13.70 2.03 0.20
CA GLU A 31 13.27 3.07 -0.75
C GLU A 31 12.43 2.48 -1.88
N LYS A 32 12.83 1.33 -2.41
CA LYS A 32 12.06 0.59 -3.42
C LYS A 32 10.71 0.18 -2.88
N LEU A 33 10.65 -0.45 -1.71
CA LEU A 33 9.40 -0.83 -1.06
C LEU A 33 8.48 0.36 -0.76
N LYS A 34 9.06 1.48 -0.30
CA LYS A 34 8.32 2.72 -0.09
C LYS A 34 7.76 3.30 -1.40
N PHE A 35 8.46 3.12 -2.51
CA PHE A 35 7.97 3.50 -3.83
C PHE A 35 6.77 2.62 -4.25
N LEU A 36 6.85 1.31 -4.04
CA LEU A 36 5.73 0.40 -4.35
C LEU A 36 4.47 0.74 -3.56
N LEU A 37 4.61 1.13 -2.27
CA LEU A 37 3.48 1.58 -1.45
C LEU A 37 2.76 2.82 -2.01
N ARG A 38 3.36 3.58 -2.93
CA ARG A 38 2.66 4.68 -3.60
C ARG A 38 1.49 4.16 -4.44
N TYR A 39 1.62 2.98 -5.03
CA TYR A 39 0.53 2.32 -5.76
C TYR A 39 -0.51 1.74 -4.81
N ALA A 40 -0.06 1.15 -3.70
CA ALA A 40 -0.94 0.60 -2.66
C ALA A 40 -1.95 1.64 -2.14
N ILE A 41 -1.49 2.86 -1.84
CA ILE A 41 -2.35 3.94 -1.31
C ILE A 41 -3.35 4.51 -2.33
N LEU A 42 -3.26 4.13 -3.61
CA LEU A 42 -4.25 4.49 -4.63
C LEU A 42 -5.43 3.53 -4.69
N ALA A 43 -5.44 2.48 -3.87
CA ALA A 43 -6.57 1.56 -3.82
C ALA A 43 -7.87 2.28 -3.44
N PRO A 44 -9.03 1.83 -3.97
CA PRO A 44 -10.31 2.29 -3.48
C PRO A 44 -10.52 1.81 -2.03
N SER A 45 -11.27 2.59 -1.26
CA SER A 45 -11.73 2.19 0.07
C SER A 45 -13.11 2.76 0.35
N SER A 46 -13.88 2.09 1.22
CA SER A 46 -15.20 2.56 1.63
C SER A 46 -15.12 3.96 2.21
N HIS A 47 -15.96 4.87 1.70
CA HIS A 47 -15.96 6.30 2.02
C HIS A 47 -14.58 6.98 1.90
N ASN A 48 -13.67 6.42 1.09
CA ASN A 48 -12.28 6.85 1.01
C ASN A 48 -11.59 6.92 2.41
N SER A 49 -12.01 6.04 3.32
CA SER A 49 -11.51 5.98 4.70
C SER A 49 -10.02 5.62 4.78
N GLN A 50 -9.50 4.95 3.75
CA GLN A 50 -8.11 4.53 3.60
C GLN A 50 -7.59 3.83 4.87
N PRO A 51 -8.21 2.72 5.29
CA PRO A 51 -8.04 2.18 6.63
C PRO A 51 -6.86 1.20 6.71
N TRP A 52 -5.74 1.55 6.07
CA TRP A 52 -4.52 0.75 6.03
C TRP A 52 -3.38 1.47 6.75
N LYS A 53 -2.54 0.68 7.41
CA LYS A 53 -1.22 1.10 7.93
C LYS A 53 -0.18 0.13 7.39
N PHE A 54 0.96 0.67 6.97
CA PHE A 54 2.07 -0.11 6.45
C PHE A 54 3.28 0.05 7.35
N HIS A 55 3.97 -1.07 7.61
CA HIS A 55 5.28 -1.07 8.25
C HIS A 55 6.28 -1.75 7.33
N ILE A 56 7.25 -0.98 6.82
CA ILE A 56 8.34 -1.52 6.01
C ILE A 56 9.43 -2.01 6.97
N ARG A 57 9.74 -3.31 6.89
CA ARG A 57 10.93 -3.95 7.49
C ARG A 57 12.03 -4.04 6.42
N ASP A 58 12.88 -5.06 6.44
CA ASP A 58 13.99 -5.17 5.48
C ASP A 58 13.50 -5.42 4.05
N SER A 59 12.99 -6.62 3.80
CA SER A 59 12.41 -7.06 2.51
C SER A 59 10.93 -7.39 2.64
N GLU A 60 10.31 -6.95 3.74
CA GLU A 60 8.94 -7.29 4.12
C GLU A 60 8.11 -6.03 4.36
N ILE A 61 6.84 -6.11 4.02
CA ILE A 61 5.83 -5.09 4.31
C ILE A 61 4.74 -5.74 5.16
N ASP A 62 4.52 -5.18 6.34
CA ASP A 62 3.40 -5.55 7.19
C ASP A 62 2.23 -4.63 6.88
N ILE A 63 1.06 -5.21 6.68
CA ILE A 63 -0.18 -4.49 6.37
C ILE A 63 -1.15 -4.67 7.51
N PHE A 64 -1.56 -3.56 8.12
CA PHE A 64 -2.51 -3.55 9.23
C PHE A 64 -3.83 -2.88 8.81
N ALA A 65 -4.94 -3.43 9.30
CA ALA A 65 -6.23 -2.75 9.34
C ALA A 65 -6.25 -1.69 10.44
N ASP A 66 -6.41 -0.43 10.05
CA ASP A 66 -6.49 0.69 10.99
C ASP A 66 -7.91 0.81 11.56
N LYS A 67 -8.16 0.13 12.69
CA LYS A 67 -9.44 0.21 13.41
C LYS A 67 -9.78 1.64 13.89
N GLY A 68 -8.84 2.58 13.88
CA GLY A 68 -9.11 4.02 14.10
C GLY A 68 -9.85 4.69 12.95
N ARG A 69 -9.84 4.09 11.75
CA ARG A 69 -10.53 4.53 10.53
C ARG A 69 -11.74 3.66 10.18
N TRP A 70 -12.09 2.72 11.04
CA TRP A 70 -13.23 1.82 10.86
C TRP A 70 -14.57 2.57 10.93
N LEU A 71 -15.43 2.32 9.95
CA LEU A 71 -16.76 2.91 9.81
C LEU A 71 -17.80 2.16 10.65
N LYS A 72 -17.71 2.28 11.99
CA LYS A 72 -18.49 1.49 12.97
C LYS A 72 -20.00 1.34 12.70
N VAL A 73 -20.63 2.34 12.09
CA VAL A 73 -22.08 2.32 11.79
C VAL A 73 -22.37 1.68 10.44
N ALA A 74 -21.63 2.07 9.39
CA ALA A 74 -21.86 1.58 8.03
C ALA A 74 -21.28 0.17 7.79
N ASP A 75 -20.27 -0.22 8.56
CA ASP A 75 -19.48 -1.44 8.40
C ASP A 75 -19.37 -2.17 9.75
N ALA A 76 -20.50 -2.47 10.41
CA ALA A 76 -20.50 -2.95 11.80
C ALA A 76 -19.73 -4.27 12.02
N ASP A 77 -19.55 -5.08 10.97
CA ASP A 77 -18.82 -6.35 10.98
C ASP A 77 -17.38 -6.25 10.46
N GLN A 78 -16.90 -5.03 10.13
CA GLN A 78 -15.57 -4.78 9.57
C GLN A 78 -15.32 -5.45 8.21
N ARG A 79 -16.36 -5.84 7.48
CA ARG A 79 -16.21 -6.46 6.16
C ARG A 79 -15.61 -5.48 5.16
N GLU A 80 -16.12 -4.26 5.12
CA GLU A 80 -15.64 -3.23 4.19
C GLU A 80 -14.23 -2.71 4.56
N LEU A 81 -13.92 -2.67 5.86
CA LEU A 81 -12.58 -2.43 6.37
C LEU A 81 -11.58 -3.41 5.74
N HIS A 82 -11.83 -4.71 5.85
CA HIS A 82 -10.93 -5.74 5.32
C HIS A 82 -10.91 -5.77 3.79
N ILE A 83 -12.04 -5.54 3.12
CA ILE A 83 -12.07 -5.39 1.65
C ILE A 83 -11.17 -4.23 1.22
N SER A 84 -11.25 -3.08 1.89
CA SER A 84 -10.43 -1.91 1.57
C SER A 84 -8.94 -2.19 1.76
N VAL A 85 -8.56 -2.89 2.83
CA VAL A 85 -7.16 -3.32 3.05
C VAL A 85 -6.71 -4.32 1.99
N GLY A 86 -7.59 -5.25 1.60
CA GLY A 86 -7.33 -6.21 0.52
C GLY A 86 -7.08 -5.52 -0.82
N CYS A 87 -7.84 -4.47 -1.16
CA CYS A 87 -7.58 -3.66 -2.36
C CYS A 87 -6.19 -3.00 -2.33
N ALA A 88 -5.78 -2.47 -1.16
CA ALA A 88 -4.45 -1.87 -1.00
C ALA A 88 -3.32 -2.89 -1.09
N LEU A 89 -3.52 -4.10 -0.53
CA LEU A 89 -2.60 -5.22 -0.71
C LEU A 89 -2.48 -5.61 -2.18
N GLU A 90 -3.59 -5.81 -2.89
CA GLU A 90 -3.55 -6.22 -4.31
C GLU A 90 -2.83 -5.20 -5.18
N ASN A 91 -3.09 -3.90 -4.98
CA ASN A 91 -2.34 -2.84 -5.67
C ASN A 91 -0.83 -2.90 -5.39
N LEU A 92 -0.41 -3.27 -4.17
CA LEU A 92 1.00 -3.46 -3.84
C LEU A 92 1.59 -4.65 -4.61
N LEU A 93 0.88 -5.78 -4.68
CA LEU A 93 1.35 -7.00 -5.35
C LEU A 93 1.52 -6.77 -6.85
N ILE A 94 0.51 -6.19 -7.51
CA ILE A 94 0.56 -5.83 -8.93
C ILE A 94 1.74 -4.87 -9.21
N ALA A 95 1.94 -3.88 -8.35
CA ALA A 95 3.07 -2.96 -8.50
C ALA A 95 4.41 -3.70 -8.31
N ALA A 96 4.52 -4.57 -7.32
CA ALA A 96 5.73 -5.34 -7.07
C ALA A 96 6.11 -6.19 -8.30
N GLU A 97 5.17 -6.93 -8.87
CA GLU A 97 5.39 -7.70 -10.09
C GLU A 97 5.85 -6.81 -11.26
N HIS A 98 5.18 -5.68 -11.47
CA HIS A 98 5.54 -4.72 -12.52
C HIS A 98 6.99 -4.22 -12.41
N PHE A 99 7.48 -4.01 -11.18
CA PHE A 99 8.85 -3.57 -10.91
C PHE A 99 9.85 -4.71 -10.68
N GLY A 100 9.49 -5.94 -11.09
CA GLY A 100 10.43 -7.07 -11.09
C GLY A 100 10.64 -7.71 -9.73
N TYR A 101 9.60 -7.77 -8.89
CA TYR A 101 9.62 -8.51 -7.63
C TYR A 101 8.67 -9.70 -7.67
N ALA A 102 9.15 -10.85 -7.23
CA ALA A 102 8.29 -11.92 -6.73
C ALA A 102 7.78 -11.57 -5.33
N HIS A 103 6.60 -12.07 -4.99
CA HIS A 103 5.99 -11.86 -3.69
C HIS A 103 5.51 -13.17 -3.04
N ARG A 104 5.44 -13.16 -1.72
CA ARG A 104 4.80 -14.21 -0.91
C ARG A 104 4.07 -13.55 0.25
N GLU A 105 2.79 -13.88 0.38
CA GLU A 105 1.90 -13.37 1.41
C GLU A 105 1.70 -14.41 2.49
N GLU A 106 1.67 -13.96 3.74
CA GLU A 106 1.12 -14.70 4.86
C GLU A 106 -0.02 -13.87 5.45
N TYR A 107 -1.24 -14.41 5.45
CA TYR A 107 -2.43 -13.73 5.96
C TYR A 107 -2.65 -14.05 7.44
N PHE A 108 -2.94 -13.02 8.22
CA PHE A 108 -3.22 -13.13 9.66
C PHE A 108 -2.21 -13.97 10.47
N PRO A 109 -0.89 -13.74 10.34
CA PRO A 109 0.14 -14.55 11.00
C PRO A 109 0.14 -14.45 12.53
N GLY A 110 -0.57 -13.46 13.09
CA GLY A 110 -0.80 -13.30 14.53
C GLY A 110 -2.23 -13.64 14.99
N GLY A 111 -3.11 -14.13 14.10
CA GLY A 111 -4.55 -14.28 14.34
C GLY A 111 -5.38 -13.02 13.98
N GLU A 112 -6.60 -12.89 14.51
CA GLU A 112 -7.54 -11.78 14.25
C GLU A 112 -7.17 -10.45 14.96
N ASP A 113 -5.88 -10.15 15.01
CA ASP A 113 -5.37 -8.83 15.39
C ASP A 113 -5.35 -7.88 14.18
N SER A 114 -4.97 -6.62 14.38
CA SER A 114 -4.95 -5.63 13.29
C SER A 114 -3.96 -5.97 12.16
N LEU A 115 -3.03 -6.92 12.33
CA LEU A 115 -2.10 -7.36 11.28
C LEU A 115 -2.81 -8.29 10.29
N VAL A 116 -3.08 -7.79 9.08
CA VAL A 116 -3.83 -8.49 8.04
C VAL A 116 -2.92 -9.35 7.17
N ALA A 117 -1.77 -8.82 6.77
CA ALA A 117 -0.84 -9.54 5.90
C ALA A 117 0.62 -9.17 6.16
N LEU A 118 1.48 -10.17 6.00
CA LEU A 118 2.91 -10.00 5.80
C LEU A 118 3.23 -10.29 4.34
N VAL A 119 3.89 -9.35 3.67
CA VAL A 119 4.28 -9.49 2.27
C VAL A 119 5.79 -9.50 2.19
N LYS A 120 6.38 -10.63 1.81
CA LYS A 120 7.80 -10.75 1.52
C LYS A 120 8.06 -10.52 0.04
N LEU A 121 8.94 -9.59 -0.28
CA LEU A 121 9.27 -9.19 -1.65
C LEU A 121 10.72 -9.57 -1.98
N THR A 122 10.88 -10.29 -3.09
CA THR A 122 12.19 -10.78 -3.55
C THR A 122 12.42 -10.30 -4.99
N PRO A 123 13.53 -9.59 -5.29
CA PRO A 123 13.86 -9.23 -6.68
C PRO A 123 13.94 -10.47 -7.58
N LEU A 124 13.45 -10.35 -8.81
CA LEU A 124 13.57 -11.36 -9.88
C LEU A 124 14.95 -11.35 -10.54
#